data_AF-C5L4H0-F1
#
_entry.id   AF-C5L4H0-F1
#
_cell.length_a   1.000
_cell.length_b   1.000
_cell.length_c   1.000
_cell.angle_alpha   90.00
_cell.angle_beta   90.00
_cell.angle_gamma   90.00
#
_symmetry.space_group_name_H-M   'P 1'
#
loop_
_entity.id
_entity.type
_entity.pdbx_description
1 polymer ?
#
loop_
_entity_poly.entity_id
_entity_poly.type
_entity_poly.pdbx_seq_one_letter_code
_entity_poly.pdbx_strand_id
1 'polypeptide(L)'
;MRVHWSFLLSILTLGVLFSETPTVALAETEVEVQDGEEDPDDADELFADSPDDLDDEGEDDDDDDDEDLGESPIEKAKREEEEANAVDQDLTPTQRKDRMSACLSVARIHFNRHEADLKDTIDQIMNQHGVQADQAMQFIQMGMIRNCYFYITPELMRDYQSSPAKFLEDDAKITAMLNTDSSSGPSGQMSSEQYGLLEEILRGEASSGGAVGLPGDSMTSLQKAVYMLGVFAAFFGIAAYATKRLIQQEEGPSKKKSHTSKSLKHEKKMEARAAKKTKTN
;
A
#
# COMPACT_ATOMS: atom_id res chain seq x y z
N MET A 1 20.88 -23.38 37.50
CA MET A 1 20.16 -23.34 36.20
C MET A 1 18.76 -23.98 36.31
N ARG A 2 17.84 -23.36 37.07
CA ARG A 2 16.43 -23.84 37.18
C ARG A 2 15.38 -22.71 37.06
N VAL A 3 15.82 -21.49 36.76
CA VAL A 3 14.94 -20.29 36.79
C VAL A 3 14.30 -19.97 35.43
N HIS A 4 14.78 -20.58 34.34
CA HIS A 4 14.27 -20.27 32.99
C HIS A 4 12.99 -21.01 32.58
N TRP A 5 12.64 -22.12 33.24
CA TRP A 5 11.47 -22.92 32.83
C TRP A 5 10.13 -22.36 33.34
N SER A 6 10.11 -21.63 34.45
CA SER A 6 8.87 -21.06 34.98
C SER A 6 8.38 -19.84 34.20
N PHE A 7 9.26 -19.13 33.49
CA PHE A 7 8.87 -17.97 32.68
C PHE A 7 8.16 -18.37 31.38
N LEU A 8 8.57 -19.48 30.75
CA LEU A 8 7.96 -19.96 29.52
C LEU A 8 6.55 -20.54 29.74
N LEU A 9 6.27 -21.16 30.88
CA LEU A 9 4.93 -21.66 31.20
C LEU A 9 3.92 -20.53 31.48
N SER A 10 4.37 -19.37 31.98
CA SER A 10 3.48 -18.24 32.28
C SER A 10 3.02 -17.50 31.02
N ILE A 11 3.85 -17.48 29.96
CA ILE A 11 3.49 -16.86 28.68
C ILE A 11 2.46 -17.75 27.94
N LEU A 12 2.57 -19.07 28.06
CA LEU A 12 1.63 -20.00 27.41
C LEU A 12 0.24 -20.02 28.05
N THR A 13 0.09 -19.65 29.32
CA THR A 13 -1.21 -19.61 30.00
C THR A 13 -1.96 -18.29 29.81
N LEU A 14 -1.26 -17.19 29.48
CA LEU A 14 -1.90 -15.92 29.12
C LEU A 14 -2.49 -15.90 27.69
N GLY A 15 -2.07 -16.80 26.81
CA GLY A 15 -2.59 -16.91 25.44
C GLY A 15 -3.97 -17.59 25.32
N VAL A 16 -4.47 -18.25 26.36
CA VAL A 16 -5.71 -19.05 26.29
C VAL A 16 -6.96 -18.26 26.75
N LEU A 17 -6.79 -17.10 27.39
CA LEU A 17 -7.92 -16.29 27.89
C LEU A 17 -8.36 -15.14 26.97
N PHE A 18 -7.85 -15.07 25.74
CA PHE A 18 -8.24 -14.04 24.75
C PHE A 18 -8.90 -14.63 23.50
N SER A 19 -9.65 -15.73 23.67
CA SER A 19 -10.46 -16.36 22.61
C SER A 19 -11.91 -15.87 22.56
N GLU A 20 -12.32 -14.92 23.41
CA GLU A 20 -13.63 -14.28 23.28
C GLU A 20 -13.51 -13.10 22.31
N THR A 21 -13.65 -13.40 21.02
CA THR A 21 -13.95 -12.38 20.03
C THR A 21 -15.33 -11.81 20.35
N PRO A 22 -15.48 -10.49 20.58
CA PRO A 22 -16.79 -9.90 20.58
C PRO A 22 -17.35 -10.04 19.16
N THR A 23 -18.49 -10.73 19.04
CA THR A 23 -19.35 -10.67 17.87
C THR A 23 -19.79 -9.22 17.72
N VAL A 24 -19.00 -8.42 17.00
CA VAL A 24 -19.40 -7.08 16.59
C VAL A 24 -20.51 -7.30 15.58
N ALA A 25 -21.75 -7.09 16.04
CA ALA A 25 -22.89 -6.96 15.16
C ALA A 25 -22.56 -5.86 14.15
N LEU A 26 -22.36 -6.25 12.90
CA LEU A 26 -22.29 -5.34 11.76
C LEU A 26 -23.63 -4.61 11.73
N ALA A 27 -23.62 -3.37 12.20
CA ALA A 27 -24.68 -2.43 11.87
C ALA A 27 -24.58 -2.22 10.35
N GLU A 28 -25.55 -2.77 9.64
CA GLU A 28 -25.81 -2.48 8.23
C GLU A 28 -25.92 -0.97 8.11
N THR A 29 -24.86 -0.36 7.58
CA THR A 29 -24.89 1.05 7.22
C THR A 29 -25.42 1.05 5.80
N GLU A 30 -26.73 1.24 5.67
CA GLU A 30 -27.37 1.52 4.38
C GLU A 30 -26.74 2.80 3.84
N VAL A 31 -25.82 2.64 2.90
CA VAL A 31 -25.34 3.75 2.06
C VAL A 31 -26.45 4.01 1.07
N GLU A 32 -27.26 5.02 1.38
CA GLU A 32 -28.20 5.62 0.46
C GLU A 32 -27.38 6.18 -0.72
N VAL A 33 -27.36 5.43 -1.83
CA VAL A 33 -26.80 5.88 -3.10
C VAL A 33 -27.72 6.98 -3.59
N GLN A 34 -27.24 8.21 -3.46
CA GLN A 34 -27.88 9.38 -4.03
C GLN A 34 -27.63 9.33 -5.54
N ASP A 35 -28.61 8.81 -6.29
CA ASP A 35 -28.68 8.92 -7.75
C ASP A 35 -28.74 10.42 -8.09
N GLY A 36 -27.58 10.99 -8.41
CA GLY A 36 -27.48 12.29 -9.07
C GLY A 36 -27.77 12.09 -10.55
N GLU A 37 -28.98 12.45 -10.98
CA GLU A 37 -29.29 12.72 -12.38
C GLU A 37 -28.42 13.90 -12.83
N GLU A 38 -27.31 13.61 -13.51
CA GLU A 38 -26.54 14.60 -14.26
C GLU A 38 -27.23 14.82 -15.62
N ASP A 39 -27.81 16.02 -15.78
CA ASP A 39 -28.34 16.57 -17.04
C ASP A 39 -27.28 16.51 -18.15
N PRO A 40 -27.54 15.89 -19.32
CA PRO A 40 -26.59 15.80 -20.43
C PRO A 40 -26.72 16.92 -21.48
N ASP A 41 -27.26 18.11 -21.14
CA ASP A 41 -27.72 19.07 -22.15
C ASP A 41 -26.95 20.41 -22.26
N ASP A 42 -25.79 20.59 -21.62
CA ASP A 42 -25.06 21.88 -21.70
C ASP A 42 -23.54 21.73 -21.94
N ALA A 43 -23.12 21.44 -23.18
CA ALA A 43 -21.78 21.80 -23.69
C ALA A 43 -21.65 21.71 -25.23
N ASP A 44 -22.70 22.02 -25.98
CA ASP A 44 -22.55 22.41 -27.39
C ASP A 44 -22.55 23.95 -27.45
N GLU A 45 -21.75 24.49 -28.36
CA GLU A 45 -21.50 25.92 -28.64
C GLU A 45 -20.31 26.55 -27.89
N LEU A 46 -19.15 26.62 -28.56
CA LEU A 46 -18.25 27.80 -28.57
C LEU A 46 -17.02 27.57 -29.48
N PHE A 47 -17.21 27.31 -30.78
CA PHE A 47 -16.18 27.58 -31.79
C PHE A 47 -16.83 28.11 -33.08
N ALA A 48 -17.39 29.31 -32.97
CA ALA A 48 -17.83 30.10 -34.12
C ALA A 48 -16.88 31.30 -34.29
N ASP A 49 -16.40 31.43 -35.52
CA ASP A 49 -15.86 32.62 -36.18
C ASP A 49 -14.58 33.28 -35.65
N SER A 50 -13.50 33.07 -36.40
CA SER A 50 -12.58 34.16 -36.75
C SER A 50 -12.24 34.06 -38.24
N PRO A 51 -12.96 34.77 -39.11
CA PRO A 51 -12.51 35.10 -40.44
C PRO A 51 -11.74 36.43 -40.37
N ASP A 52 -10.41 36.38 -40.48
CA ASP A 52 -9.62 37.60 -40.70
C ASP A 52 -8.39 37.29 -41.54
N ASP A 53 -8.57 37.47 -42.85
CA ASP A 53 -7.67 38.09 -43.81
C ASP A 53 -6.15 37.85 -43.67
N LEU A 54 -5.64 36.88 -44.45
CA LEU A 54 -4.29 36.92 -44.99
C LEU A 54 -4.33 36.65 -46.49
N ASP A 55 -4.54 37.72 -47.24
CA ASP A 55 -4.11 37.85 -48.63
C ASP A 55 -2.57 37.72 -48.66
N ASP A 56 -2.06 36.51 -48.85
CA ASP A 56 -0.67 36.26 -49.22
C ASP A 56 -0.64 35.68 -50.63
N GLU A 57 -0.69 36.58 -51.62
CA GLU A 57 -0.41 36.26 -53.02
C GLU A 57 1.11 36.05 -53.16
N GLY A 58 1.56 34.83 -52.83
CA GLY A 58 2.93 34.37 -52.98
C GLY A 58 3.01 33.15 -53.90
N GLU A 59 3.05 33.43 -55.20
CA GLU A 59 3.61 32.66 -56.33
C GLU A 59 3.96 31.17 -56.09
N ASP A 60 3.10 30.29 -56.62
CA ASP A 60 3.39 29.08 -57.39
C ASP A 60 4.82 28.49 -57.30
N ASP A 61 5.09 27.70 -56.27
CA ASP A 61 6.03 26.57 -56.37
C ASP A 61 5.19 25.28 -56.25
N ASP A 62 4.90 24.69 -57.43
CA ASP A 62 4.33 23.35 -57.60
C ASP A 62 5.29 22.28 -57.05
N ASP A 63 5.49 22.24 -55.73
CA ASP A 63 5.95 21.04 -55.07
C ASP A 63 4.73 20.15 -54.91
N ASP A 64 4.78 18.97 -55.53
CA ASP A 64 3.82 17.87 -55.37
C ASP A 64 3.70 17.52 -53.88
N ASP A 65 2.92 18.30 -53.15
CA ASP A 65 2.37 17.99 -51.84
C ASP A 65 1.45 16.79 -52.09
N ASP A 66 2.07 15.60 -52.08
CA ASP A 66 1.40 14.35 -51.79
C ASP A 66 0.64 14.60 -50.49
N GLU A 67 -0.62 15.04 -50.62
CA GLU A 67 -1.53 15.20 -49.51
C GLU A 67 -1.47 13.88 -48.75
N ASP A 68 -0.78 13.91 -47.61
CA ASP A 68 -0.79 12.84 -46.63
C ASP A 68 -2.23 12.75 -46.19
N LEU A 69 -3.01 11.98 -46.96
CA LEU A 69 -4.41 11.66 -46.73
C LEU A 69 -4.42 10.93 -45.40
N GLY A 70 -4.47 11.73 -44.33
CA GLY A 70 -3.99 11.37 -43.02
C GLY A 70 -4.38 9.96 -42.66
N GLU A 71 -3.39 9.16 -42.30
CA GLU A 71 -3.57 7.76 -41.91
C GLU A 71 -4.79 7.64 -41.01
N SER A 72 -5.74 6.79 -41.42
CA SER A 72 -6.98 6.59 -40.66
C SER A 72 -6.62 6.23 -39.22
N PRO A 73 -7.32 6.76 -38.20
CA PRO A 73 -7.09 6.39 -36.81
C PRO A 73 -7.07 4.86 -36.57
N ILE A 74 -7.80 4.10 -37.40
CA ILE A 74 -7.84 2.64 -37.37
C ILE A 74 -6.54 2.02 -37.90
N GLU A 75 -5.98 2.55 -38.99
CA GLU A 75 -4.72 2.07 -39.56
C GLU A 75 -3.55 2.38 -38.63
N LYS A 76 -3.54 3.59 -38.07
CA LYS A 76 -2.57 3.98 -37.05
C LYS A 76 -2.61 3.07 -35.84
N ALA A 77 -3.79 2.79 -35.29
CA ALA A 77 -3.96 1.90 -34.15
C ALA A 77 -3.47 0.47 -34.45
N LYS A 78 -3.75 -0.03 -35.67
CA LYS A 78 -3.30 -1.34 -36.10
C LYS A 78 -1.78 -1.41 -36.26
N ARG A 79 -1.15 -0.38 -36.84
CA ARG A 79 0.32 -0.30 -36.95
C ARG A 79 0.96 -0.26 -35.56
N GLU A 80 0.43 0.56 -34.66
CA GLU A 80 0.89 0.64 -33.27
C GLU A 80 0.77 -0.70 -32.53
N GLU A 81 -0.30 -1.45 -32.76
CA GLU A 81 -0.46 -2.80 -32.20
C GLU A 81 0.54 -3.81 -32.80
N GLU A 82 0.79 -3.75 -34.12
CA GLU A 82 1.79 -4.59 -34.79
C GLU A 82 3.21 -4.29 -34.27
N GLU A 83 3.55 -3.02 -34.06
CA GLU A 83 4.82 -2.58 -33.46
C GLU A 83 4.94 -3.04 -31.99
N ALA A 84 3.88 -2.91 -31.20
CA ALA A 84 3.86 -3.38 -29.81
C ALA A 84 4.08 -4.91 -29.73
N ASN A 85 3.48 -5.67 -30.66
CA ASN A 85 3.64 -7.12 -30.75
C ASN A 85 5.03 -7.54 -31.25
N ALA A 86 5.70 -6.71 -32.06
CA ALA A 86 7.06 -6.99 -32.54
C ALA A 86 8.08 -7.09 -31.39
N VAL A 87 7.86 -6.35 -30.30
CA VAL A 87 8.72 -6.38 -29.09
C VAL A 87 8.72 -7.75 -28.41
N ASP A 88 7.65 -8.52 -28.63
CA ASP A 88 7.41 -9.82 -28.02
C ASP A 88 7.67 -10.99 -28.98
N GLN A 89 8.03 -10.72 -30.23
CA GLN A 89 8.13 -11.74 -31.28
C GLN A 89 9.12 -12.86 -30.94
N ASP A 90 10.22 -12.53 -30.25
CA ASP A 90 11.27 -13.47 -29.88
C ASP A 90 11.10 -14.06 -28.46
N LEU A 91 10.03 -13.68 -27.74
CA LEU A 91 9.82 -14.07 -26.35
C LEU A 91 8.79 -15.19 -26.22
N THR A 92 9.15 -16.22 -25.46
CA THR A 92 8.18 -17.24 -25.05
C THR A 92 7.12 -16.63 -24.12
N PRO A 93 5.90 -17.20 -24.04
CA PRO A 93 4.86 -16.72 -23.12
C PRO A 93 5.32 -16.60 -21.67
N THR A 94 6.16 -17.54 -21.21
CA THR A 94 6.76 -17.49 -19.87
C THR A 94 7.70 -16.30 -19.71
N GLN A 95 8.56 -16.02 -20.68
CA GLN A 95 9.45 -14.86 -20.65
C GLN A 95 8.69 -13.54 -20.69
N ARG A 96 7.61 -13.45 -21.48
CA ARG A 96 6.71 -12.28 -21.50
C ARG A 96 6.13 -12.03 -20.12
N LYS A 97 5.65 -13.10 -19.46
CA LYS A 97 5.12 -13.04 -18.09
C LYS A 97 6.16 -12.62 -17.06
N ASP A 98 7.36 -13.18 -17.13
CA ASP A 98 8.46 -12.84 -16.23
C ASP A 98 8.88 -11.36 -16.42
N ARG A 99 8.95 -10.89 -17.67
CA ARG A 99 9.24 -9.49 -18.02
C ARG A 99 8.18 -8.54 -17.45
N MET A 100 6.90 -8.87 -17.66
CA MET A 100 5.79 -8.06 -17.15
C MET A 100 5.76 -8.02 -15.62
N SER A 101 5.98 -9.17 -14.97
CA SER A 101 6.03 -9.26 -13.51
C SER A 101 7.21 -8.49 -12.91
N ALA A 102 8.38 -8.54 -13.57
CA ALA A 102 9.53 -7.72 -13.19
C ALA A 102 9.21 -6.23 -13.30
N CYS A 103 8.61 -5.79 -14.40
CA CYS A 103 8.25 -4.40 -14.59
C CYS A 103 7.19 -3.89 -13.62
N LEU A 104 6.20 -4.70 -13.29
CA LEU A 104 5.24 -4.38 -12.24
C LEU A 104 5.94 -4.19 -10.87
N SER A 105 6.91 -5.05 -10.55
CA SER A 105 7.69 -4.96 -9.30
C SER A 105 8.55 -3.70 -9.26
N VAL A 106 9.23 -3.39 -10.37
CA VAL A 106 10.07 -2.19 -10.52
C VAL A 106 9.24 -0.92 -10.41
N ALA A 107 8.12 -0.84 -11.13
CA ALA A 107 7.22 0.31 -11.11
C ALA A 107 6.69 0.59 -9.70
N ARG A 108 6.27 -0.46 -8.96
CA ARG A 108 5.82 -0.32 -7.57
C ARG A 108 6.93 0.20 -6.66
N ILE A 109 8.13 -0.34 -6.76
CA ILE A 109 9.23 0.08 -5.89
C ILE A 109 9.64 1.52 -6.19
N HIS A 110 9.71 1.89 -7.47
CA HIS A 110 9.97 3.26 -7.89
C HIS A 110 8.89 4.21 -7.36
N PHE A 111 7.61 3.85 -7.53
CA PHE A 111 6.48 4.63 -7.03
C PHE A 111 6.60 4.91 -5.52
N ASN A 112 6.88 3.87 -4.73
CA ASN A 112 6.98 4.01 -3.27
C ASN A 112 8.22 4.78 -2.81
N ARG A 113 9.30 4.81 -3.60
CA ARG A 113 10.51 5.59 -3.27
C ARG A 113 10.36 7.06 -3.60
N HIS A 114 9.66 7.35 -4.69
CA HIS A 114 9.49 8.69 -5.24
C HIS A 114 8.08 9.24 -5.00
N GLU A 115 7.38 8.75 -3.97
CA GLU A 115 6.01 9.18 -3.64
C GLU A 115 5.92 10.72 -3.47
N ALA A 116 6.93 11.32 -2.86
CA ALA A 116 7.00 12.76 -2.67
C ALA A 116 7.07 13.54 -4.00
N ASP A 117 7.90 13.08 -4.94
CA ASP A 117 8.08 13.73 -6.25
C ASP A 117 6.87 13.46 -7.17
N LEU A 118 6.24 12.30 -7.03
CA LEU A 118 5.04 11.93 -7.78
C LEU A 118 3.81 12.71 -7.36
N LYS A 119 3.76 13.23 -6.13
CA LYS A 119 2.64 14.04 -5.67
C LYS A 119 2.45 15.30 -6.51
N ASP A 120 3.54 16.01 -6.81
CA ASP A 120 3.49 17.20 -7.65
C ASP A 120 3.03 16.87 -9.08
N THR A 121 3.42 15.69 -9.58
CA THR A 121 3.00 15.18 -10.90
C THR A 121 1.52 14.83 -10.91
N ILE A 122 1.02 14.17 -9.85
CA ILE A 122 -0.39 13.85 -9.67
C ILE A 122 -1.22 15.13 -9.63
N ASP A 123 -0.82 16.12 -8.83
CA ASP A 123 -1.52 17.41 -8.74
C ASP A 123 -1.54 18.12 -10.11
N GLN A 124 -0.45 18.06 -10.88
CA GLN A 124 -0.42 18.59 -12.24
C GLN A 124 -1.44 17.89 -13.16
N ILE A 125 -1.48 16.54 -13.15
CA ILE A 125 -2.41 15.76 -13.98
C ILE A 125 -3.87 16.04 -13.58
N MET A 126 -4.15 16.11 -12.28
CA MET A 126 -5.48 16.44 -11.77
C MET A 126 -5.93 17.83 -12.25
N ASN A 127 -5.03 18.82 -12.18
CA ASN A 127 -5.34 20.19 -12.62
C ASN A 127 -5.50 20.32 -14.14
N GLN A 128 -4.77 19.53 -14.93
CA GLN A 128 -4.83 19.58 -16.40
C GLN A 128 -6.02 18.80 -16.98
N HIS A 129 -6.35 17.65 -16.40
CA HIS A 129 -7.33 16.71 -16.96
C HIS A 129 -8.62 16.60 -16.14
N GLY A 130 -8.71 17.23 -14.97
CA GLY A 130 -9.89 17.14 -14.09
C GLY A 130 -10.13 15.75 -13.50
N VAL A 131 -9.10 14.89 -13.47
CA VAL A 131 -9.20 13.51 -12.96
C VAL A 131 -8.99 13.44 -11.45
N GLN A 132 -9.44 12.34 -10.83
CA GLN A 132 -9.18 12.09 -9.41
C GLN A 132 -7.73 11.65 -9.17
N ALA A 133 -7.23 11.86 -7.95
CA ALA A 133 -5.87 11.47 -7.56
C ALA A 133 -5.57 9.99 -7.81
N ASP A 134 -6.54 9.11 -7.51
CA ASP A 134 -6.39 7.66 -7.73
C ASP A 134 -6.28 7.30 -9.21
N GLN A 135 -7.01 8.00 -10.08
CA GLN A 135 -6.95 7.81 -11.53
C GLN A 135 -5.63 8.32 -12.10
N ALA A 136 -5.16 9.50 -11.66
CA ALA A 136 -3.85 10.03 -12.03
C ALA A 136 -2.71 9.11 -11.59
N MET A 137 -2.79 8.58 -10.37
CA MET A 137 -1.84 7.59 -9.86
C MET A 137 -1.84 6.32 -10.72
N GLN A 138 -3.01 5.78 -11.05
CA GLN A 138 -3.12 4.60 -11.91
C GLN A 138 -2.55 4.86 -13.31
N PHE A 139 -2.80 6.05 -13.88
CA PHE A 139 -2.23 6.46 -15.16
C PHE A 139 -0.70 6.47 -15.14
N ILE A 140 -0.10 7.08 -14.10
CA ILE A 140 1.36 7.11 -13.92
C ILE A 140 1.92 5.68 -13.78
N GLN A 141 1.30 4.86 -12.94
CA GLN A 141 1.75 3.48 -12.72
C GLN A 141 1.71 2.65 -14.00
N MET A 142 0.63 2.77 -14.78
CA MET A 142 0.52 2.09 -16.07
C MET A 142 1.56 2.59 -17.08
N GLY A 143 1.82 3.89 -17.12
CA GLY A 143 2.90 4.48 -17.93
C GLY A 143 4.27 3.92 -17.57
N MET A 144 4.58 3.81 -16.27
CA MET A 144 5.83 3.22 -15.79
C MET A 144 5.96 1.73 -16.16
N ILE A 145 4.90 0.95 -15.98
CA ILE A 145 4.89 -0.48 -16.34
C ILE A 145 5.12 -0.64 -17.83
N ARG A 146 4.41 0.15 -18.66
CA ARG A 146 4.57 0.16 -20.12
C ARG A 146 5.99 0.51 -20.54
N ASN A 147 6.54 1.60 -20.02
CA ASN A 147 7.89 2.04 -20.36
C ASN A 147 8.93 0.99 -19.94
N CYS A 148 8.85 0.47 -18.71
CA CYS A 148 9.70 -0.63 -18.30
C CYS A 148 9.56 -1.82 -19.25
N TYR A 149 8.34 -2.20 -19.61
CA TYR A 149 8.12 -3.36 -20.47
C TYR A 149 8.83 -3.20 -21.81
N PHE A 150 8.70 -2.04 -22.47
CA PHE A 150 9.33 -1.82 -23.77
C PHE A 150 10.85 -1.67 -23.68
N TYR A 151 11.39 -1.05 -22.63
CA TYR A 151 12.82 -0.73 -22.55
C TYR A 151 13.67 -1.71 -21.74
N ILE A 152 13.08 -2.66 -21.01
CA ILE A 152 13.84 -3.66 -20.26
C ILE A 152 14.52 -4.65 -21.21
N THR A 153 15.84 -4.58 -21.31
CA THR A 153 16.61 -5.46 -22.18
C THR A 153 16.77 -6.87 -21.58
N PRO A 154 17.11 -7.90 -22.38
CA PRO A 154 17.39 -9.24 -21.86
C PRO A 154 18.49 -9.27 -20.80
N GLU A 155 19.49 -8.39 -20.89
CA GLU A 155 20.55 -8.24 -19.91
C GLU A 155 20.00 -7.73 -18.58
N LEU A 156 19.11 -6.72 -18.64
CA LEU A 156 18.44 -6.17 -17.46
C LEU A 156 17.54 -7.21 -16.79
N MET A 157 16.82 -8.00 -17.60
CA MET A 157 16.04 -9.12 -17.09
C MET A 157 16.93 -10.18 -16.43
N ARG A 158 18.09 -10.49 -16.99
CA ARG A 158 19.04 -11.43 -16.39
C ARG A 158 19.61 -10.88 -15.08
N ASP A 159 19.94 -9.59 -15.02
CA ASP A 159 20.40 -8.92 -13.81
C ASP A 159 19.31 -8.99 -12.73
N TYR A 160 18.07 -8.63 -13.07
CA TYR A 160 16.91 -8.72 -12.18
C TYR A 160 16.70 -10.14 -11.67
N GLN A 161 16.70 -11.15 -12.55
CA GLN A 161 16.53 -12.56 -12.17
C GLN A 161 17.67 -13.06 -11.27
N SER A 162 18.90 -12.60 -11.48
CA SER A 162 20.06 -13.01 -10.69
C SER A 162 20.06 -12.41 -9.28
N SER A 163 19.61 -11.17 -9.13
CA SER A 163 19.56 -10.46 -7.85
C SER A 163 18.54 -9.31 -7.88
N PRO A 164 17.25 -9.60 -7.63
CA PRO A 164 16.22 -8.57 -7.66
C PRO A 164 16.54 -7.41 -6.71
N ALA A 165 17.01 -7.72 -5.49
CA ALA A 165 17.35 -6.71 -4.49
C ALA A 165 18.43 -5.72 -4.99
N LYS A 166 19.50 -6.21 -5.62
CA LYS A 166 20.58 -5.35 -6.14
C LYS A 166 20.15 -4.54 -7.36
N PHE A 167 19.38 -5.17 -8.26
CA PHE A 167 18.81 -4.45 -9.40
C PHE A 167 17.95 -3.28 -8.93
N LEU A 168 17.13 -3.54 -7.90
CA LEU A 168 16.26 -2.55 -7.28
C LEU A 168 17.01 -1.48 -6.49
N GLU A 169 18.29 -1.65 -6.15
CA GLU A 169 19.10 -0.62 -5.49
C GLU A 169 19.63 0.45 -6.47
N ASP A 170 19.68 0.14 -7.77
CA ASP A 170 20.19 1.05 -8.81
C ASP A 170 19.09 1.99 -9.33
N ASP A 171 18.74 2.98 -8.51
CA ASP A 171 17.66 3.92 -8.78
C ASP A 171 17.86 4.68 -10.10
N ALA A 172 19.08 5.11 -10.40
CA ALA A 172 19.40 5.84 -11.64
C ALA A 172 19.07 5.01 -12.89
N LYS A 173 19.36 3.71 -12.87
CA LYS A 173 19.05 2.78 -13.97
C LYS A 173 17.55 2.57 -14.14
N ILE A 174 16.82 2.48 -13.03
CA ILE A 174 15.36 2.35 -13.04
C ILE A 174 14.72 3.63 -13.56
N THR A 175 15.09 4.79 -13.03
CA THR A 175 14.58 6.09 -13.44
C THR A 175 14.86 6.35 -14.92
N ALA A 176 16.05 6.00 -15.43
CA ALA A 176 16.35 6.14 -16.86
C ALA A 176 15.40 5.31 -17.73
N MET A 177 15.08 4.08 -17.32
CA MET A 177 14.16 3.19 -18.05
C MET A 177 12.71 3.67 -18.00
N LEU A 178 12.26 4.16 -16.84
CA LEU A 178 10.89 4.61 -16.63
C LEU A 178 10.60 5.97 -17.28
N ASN A 179 11.61 6.86 -17.31
CA ASN A 179 11.52 8.21 -17.87
C ASN A 179 12.10 8.30 -19.28
N THR A 180 12.39 7.18 -19.95
CA THR A 180 12.83 7.24 -21.35
C THR A 180 11.73 7.92 -22.16
N ASP A 181 12.09 9.03 -22.78
CA ASP A 181 11.16 9.91 -23.47
C ASP A 181 10.39 9.09 -24.51
N SER A 182 9.06 9.15 -24.44
CA SER A 182 8.16 8.30 -25.24
C SER A 182 8.33 8.56 -26.75
N SER A 183 9.03 9.64 -27.11
CA SER A 183 9.41 9.99 -28.47
C SER A 183 10.40 9.02 -29.12
N SER A 184 11.10 8.19 -28.34
CA SER A 184 12.17 7.31 -28.84
C SER A 184 11.78 5.81 -28.89
N GLY A 185 10.61 5.47 -28.37
CA GLY A 185 10.09 4.10 -28.33
C GLY A 185 8.84 3.94 -29.19
N PRO A 186 8.30 2.71 -29.27
CA PRO A 186 6.99 2.50 -29.87
C PRO A 186 5.98 3.42 -29.18
N SER A 187 5.49 4.41 -29.94
CA SER A 187 4.49 5.37 -29.47
C SER A 187 3.18 4.68 -29.07
N GLY A 188 3.00 3.44 -29.54
CA GLY A 188 1.82 2.62 -29.38
C GLY A 188 1.54 2.15 -27.96
N GLN A 189 0.25 2.15 -27.63
CA GLN A 189 -0.29 1.48 -26.44
C GLN A 189 0.18 0.02 -26.39
N MET A 190 0.20 -0.58 -25.20
CA MET A 190 0.46 -2.02 -25.10
C MET A 190 -0.58 -2.79 -25.92
N SER A 191 -0.19 -3.88 -26.58
CA SER A 191 -1.13 -4.69 -27.35
C SER A 191 -2.18 -5.32 -26.43
N SER A 192 -3.32 -5.74 -26.99
CA SER A 192 -4.37 -6.39 -26.20
C SER A 192 -3.86 -7.65 -25.48
N GLU A 193 -2.90 -8.37 -26.07
CA GLU A 193 -2.28 -9.54 -25.42
C GLU A 193 -1.44 -9.14 -24.20
N GLN A 194 -0.69 -8.05 -24.32
CA GLN A 194 0.17 -7.53 -23.24
C GLN A 194 -0.68 -7.01 -22.07
N TYR A 195 -1.81 -6.35 -22.35
CA TYR A 195 -2.77 -5.97 -21.32
C TYR A 195 -3.39 -7.17 -20.62
N GLY A 196 -3.82 -8.19 -21.38
CA GLY A 196 -4.36 -9.42 -20.80
C GLY A 196 -3.36 -10.14 -19.89
N LEU A 197 -2.07 -10.10 -20.25
CA LEU A 197 -1.00 -10.65 -19.43
C LEU A 197 -0.82 -9.86 -18.11
N LEU A 198 -0.87 -8.54 -18.17
CA LEU A 198 -0.79 -7.68 -16.98
C LEU A 198 -1.97 -7.93 -16.04
N GLU A 199 -3.20 -8.04 -16.58
CA GLU A 199 -4.39 -8.39 -15.80
C GLU A 199 -4.27 -9.76 -15.14
N GLU A 200 -3.73 -10.75 -15.85
CA GLU A 200 -3.49 -12.08 -15.29
C GLU A 200 -2.54 -12.01 -14.07
N ILE A 201 -1.47 -11.20 -14.18
CA ILE A 201 -0.50 -11.00 -13.10
C ILE A 201 -1.15 -10.29 -11.92
N LEU A 202 -1.85 -9.17 -12.15
CA LEU A 202 -2.53 -8.41 -11.09
C LEU A 202 -3.57 -9.26 -10.36
N ARG A 203 -4.36 -10.05 -11.10
CA ARG A 203 -5.33 -10.99 -10.52
C ARG A 203 -4.65 -12.12 -9.75
N GLY A 204 -3.53 -12.61 -10.26
CA GLY A 204 -2.69 -13.62 -9.62
C GLY A 204 -2.16 -13.13 -8.27
N GLU A 205 -1.67 -11.90 -8.21
CA GLU A 205 -1.18 -11.29 -6.97
C GLU A 205 -2.30 -11.05 -5.96
N ALA A 206 -3.45 -10.53 -6.40
CA ALA A 206 -4.63 -10.33 -5.57
C ALA A 206 -5.11 -11.66 -4.95
N SER A 207 -5.06 -12.75 -5.73
CA SER A 207 -5.42 -14.09 -5.27
C SER A 207 -4.35 -14.73 -4.38
N SER A 208 -3.08 -14.37 -4.59
CA SER A 208 -1.96 -14.95 -3.84
C SER A 208 -1.90 -14.46 -2.39
N GLY A 209 -2.56 -13.34 -2.05
CA GLY A 209 -2.71 -12.83 -0.67
C GLY A 209 -1.38 -12.68 0.10
N GLY A 210 -0.25 -12.70 -0.59
CA GLY A 210 1.03 -13.11 -0.05
C GLY A 210 2.15 -12.15 -0.38
N ALA A 211 2.27 -11.09 0.41
CA ALA A 211 3.54 -10.59 0.91
C ALA A 211 4.68 -10.24 -0.08
N VAL A 212 4.37 -9.67 -1.26
CA VAL A 212 5.37 -8.97 -2.09
C VAL A 212 4.95 -7.53 -2.34
N GLY A 213 4.62 -6.83 -1.27
CA GLY A 213 4.57 -5.37 -1.19
C GLY A 213 5.46 -4.94 -0.04
N LEU A 214 6.06 -3.75 -0.12
CA LEU A 214 6.86 -3.17 0.97
C LEU A 214 6.18 -3.42 2.33
N PRO A 215 6.92 -3.82 3.38
CA PRO A 215 6.36 -4.11 4.69
C PRO A 215 5.78 -2.83 5.31
N GLY A 216 4.54 -2.49 4.95
CA GLY A 216 3.86 -1.28 5.40
C GLY A 216 2.63 -0.90 4.56
N ASP A 217 2.71 -1.01 3.23
CA ASP A 217 1.68 -0.37 2.38
C ASP A 217 0.56 -1.27 1.91
N SER A 218 0.81 -2.56 1.74
CA SER A 218 -0.23 -3.52 1.35
C SER A 218 -1.08 -4.01 2.52
N MET A 219 -0.94 -3.43 3.72
CA MET A 219 -1.83 -3.77 4.82
C MET A 219 -3.20 -3.16 4.53
N THR A 220 -4.20 -4.02 4.38
CA THR A 220 -5.60 -3.60 4.35
C THR A 220 -5.88 -2.68 5.55
N SER A 221 -6.81 -1.73 5.43
CA SER A 221 -7.12 -0.78 6.51
C SER A 221 -7.35 -1.48 7.86
N LEU A 222 -7.87 -2.70 7.83
CA LEU A 222 -8.05 -3.56 9.00
C LEU A 222 -6.73 -4.08 9.58
N GLN A 223 -5.77 -4.50 8.76
CA GLN A 223 -4.42 -4.85 9.23
C GLN A 223 -3.66 -3.64 9.78
N LYS A 224 -3.77 -2.45 9.14
CA LYS A 224 -3.20 -1.20 9.68
C LYS A 224 -3.81 -0.89 11.06
N ALA A 225 -5.12 -1.05 11.21
CA ALA A 225 -5.81 -0.87 12.49
C ALA A 225 -5.35 -1.88 13.56
N VAL A 226 -5.25 -3.17 13.22
CA VAL A 226 -4.76 -4.21 14.15
C VAL A 226 -3.32 -3.95 14.56
N TYR A 227 -2.45 -3.55 13.63
CA TYR A 227 -1.06 -3.20 13.93
C TYR A 227 -0.98 -2.02 14.91
N MET A 228 -1.70 -0.93 14.62
CA MET A 228 -1.79 0.23 15.52
C MET A 228 -2.28 -0.18 16.91
N LEU A 229 -3.33 -1.00 16.99
CA LEU A 229 -3.91 -1.47 18.25
C LEU A 229 -2.90 -2.33 19.04
N GLY A 230 -2.11 -3.16 18.36
CA GLY A 230 -1.02 -3.94 18.95
C GLY A 230 0.10 -3.07 19.53
N VAL A 231 0.53 -2.04 18.79
CA VAL A 231 1.54 -1.08 19.25
C VAL A 231 1.04 -0.33 20.49
N PHE A 232 -0.19 0.19 20.45
CA PHE A 232 -0.80 0.84 21.61
C PHE A 232 -0.89 -0.10 22.82
N ALA A 233 -1.35 -1.34 22.63
CA ALA A 233 -1.43 -2.33 23.71
C ALA A 233 -0.05 -2.62 24.34
N ALA A 234 1.02 -2.65 23.55
CA ALA A 234 2.38 -2.83 24.06
C ALA A 234 2.83 -1.65 24.93
N PHE A 235 2.63 -0.40 24.48
CA PHE A 235 2.97 0.79 25.25
C PHE A 235 2.16 0.91 26.55
N PHE A 236 0.83 0.75 26.46
CA PHE A 236 -0.04 0.78 27.64
C PHE A 236 0.23 -0.39 28.59
N GLY A 237 0.56 -1.57 28.06
CA GLY A 237 0.93 -2.74 28.86
C GLY A 237 2.20 -2.51 29.68
N ILE A 238 3.23 -1.92 29.09
CA ILE A 238 4.48 -1.57 29.80
C ILE A 238 4.21 -0.51 30.87
N ALA A 239 3.44 0.54 30.54
CA ALA A 239 3.10 1.61 31.48
C ALA A 239 2.29 1.09 32.69
N ALA A 240 1.28 0.25 32.44
CA ALA A 240 0.47 -0.39 33.48
C ALA A 240 1.30 -1.35 34.36
N TYR A 241 2.24 -2.09 33.76
CA TYR A 241 3.15 -2.95 34.50
C TYR A 241 4.09 -2.15 35.41
N ALA A 242 4.65 -1.04 34.90
CA ALA A 242 5.53 -0.16 35.68
C ALA A 242 4.81 0.47 36.89
N THR A 243 3.59 0.97 36.68
CA THR A 243 2.75 1.53 37.77
C THR A 243 2.37 0.47 38.80
N LYS A 244 1.99 -0.73 38.38
CA LYS A 244 1.70 -1.84 39.31
C LYS A 244 2.93 -2.21 40.14
N ARG A 245 4.12 -2.19 39.54
CA ARG A 245 5.39 -2.46 40.22
C ARG A 245 5.75 -1.38 41.24
N LEU A 246 5.45 -0.11 40.96
CA LEU A 246 5.62 1.00 41.89
C LEU A 246 4.70 0.86 43.12
N ILE A 247 3.42 0.55 42.92
CA ILE A 247 2.46 0.35 44.03
C ILE A 247 2.89 -0.82 44.92
N GLN A 248 3.34 -1.93 44.33
CA GLN A 248 3.82 -3.08 45.10
C GLN A 248 5.12 -2.82 45.89
N GLN A 249 5.92 -1.83 45.48
CA GLN A 249 7.11 -1.42 46.24
C GLN A 249 6.76 -0.53 47.43
N GLU A 250 5.74 0.34 47.31
CA GLU A 250 5.23 1.12 48.45
C GLU A 250 4.54 0.23 49.49
N GLU A 251 3.85 -0.82 49.04
CA GLU A 251 3.27 -1.86 49.90
C GLU A 251 4.28 -2.91 50.39
N GLY A 252 5.59 -2.64 50.24
CA GLY A 252 6.66 -3.60 50.49
C GLY A 252 6.51 -4.40 51.81
N PRO A 253 7.02 -5.65 51.87
CA PRO A 253 6.78 -6.65 52.92
C PRO A 253 7.35 -6.31 54.33
N SER A 254 7.57 -5.04 54.64
CA SER A 254 8.12 -4.53 55.90
C SER A 254 7.23 -4.79 57.14
N LYS A 255 6.01 -5.31 56.99
CA LYS A 255 5.11 -5.67 58.11
C LYS A 255 4.91 -7.17 58.37
N LYS A 256 5.81 -8.06 57.93
CA LYS A 256 5.75 -9.51 58.30
C LYS A 256 7.03 -10.08 58.93
N LYS A 257 7.84 -9.25 59.60
CA LYS A 257 8.86 -9.73 60.57
C LYS A 257 8.70 -8.98 61.89
N SER A 258 7.74 -9.41 62.72
CA SER A 258 7.79 -9.36 64.21
C SER A 258 6.42 -9.42 64.89
N HIS A 259 5.45 -10.21 64.40
CA HIS A 259 4.41 -10.70 65.32
C HIS A 259 5.00 -11.84 66.16
N THR A 260 5.89 -11.46 67.07
CA THR A 260 6.42 -12.30 68.15
C THR A 260 5.23 -12.89 68.91
N SER A 261 5.23 -14.21 69.03
CA SER A 261 4.22 -15.07 69.66
C SER A 261 3.96 -14.78 71.16
N LYS A 262 4.44 -13.64 71.67
CA LYS A 262 4.28 -13.19 73.04
C LYS A 262 3.16 -12.14 73.23
N SER A 263 2.71 -11.39 72.22
CA SER A 263 1.64 -10.38 72.41
C SER A 263 0.22 -10.96 72.38
N LEU A 264 -0.03 -12.00 71.57
CA LEU A 264 -1.32 -12.72 71.51
C LEU A 264 -1.69 -13.41 72.84
N LYS A 265 -0.70 -13.70 73.70
CA LYS A 265 -0.94 -14.22 75.06
C LYS A 265 -1.33 -13.12 76.06
N HIS A 266 -1.01 -11.85 75.81
CA HIS A 266 -1.37 -10.75 76.71
C HIS A 266 -2.79 -10.23 76.42
N GLU A 267 -3.19 -10.23 75.15
CA GLU A 267 -4.53 -9.80 74.73
C GLU A 267 -5.61 -10.78 75.21
N LYS A 268 -5.41 -12.10 75.03
CA LYS A 268 -6.30 -13.13 75.60
C LYS A 268 -6.40 -13.10 77.13
N LYS A 269 -5.35 -12.63 77.83
CA LYS A 269 -5.36 -12.52 79.30
C LYS A 269 -6.09 -11.28 79.80
N MET A 270 -6.18 -10.24 78.96
CA MET A 270 -6.94 -9.01 79.25
C MET A 270 -8.44 -9.22 78.99
N GLU A 271 -8.80 -9.92 77.91
CA GLU A 271 -10.20 -10.26 77.62
C GLU A 271 -10.80 -11.20 78.68
N ALA A 272 -10.05 -12.20 79.15
CA ALA A 272 -10.50 -13.08 80.23
C ALA A 272 -10.69 -12.36 81.58
N ARG A 273 -10.03 -11.21 81.79
CA ARG A 273 -10.21 -10.37 82.98
C ARG A 273 -11.36 -9.38 82.85
N ALA A 274 -11.69 -8.95 81.64
CA ALA A 274 -12.87 -8.13 81.38
C ALA A 274 -14.17 -8.95 81.53
N ALA A 275 -14.21 -10.16 80.97
CA ALA A 275 -15.39 -11.03 81.05
C ALA A 275 -15.72 -11.53 82.48
N LYS A 276 -14.74 -11.60 83.39
CA LYS A 276 -14.99 -11.97 84.80
C LYS A 276 -15.61 -10.85 85.64
N LYS A 277 -15.56 -9.58 85.21
CA LYS A 277 -16.15 -8.46 85.94
C LYS A 277 -17.64 -8.23 85.62
N THR A 278 -18.15 -8.83 84.54
CA THR A 278 -19.54 -8.62 84.08
C THR A 278 -20.52 -9.66 84.64
N LYS A 279 -20.07 -10.66 85.40
CA LYS A 279 -20.91 -11.72 86.00
C LYS A 279 -21.16 -11.55 87.51
N THR A 280 -20.85 -10.39 88.06
CA THR A 280 -21.08 -10.08 89.48
C THR A 280 -21.84 -8.76 89.57
N ASN A 281 -23.08 -8.79 89.11
CA ASN A 281 -24.15 -7.86 89.48
C ASN A 281 -25.48 -8.60 89.34
#